data_AF-A0A924C9Z9-F1
#
_entry.id   AF-A0A924C9Z9-F1
#
_cell.length_a   1.000
_cell.length_b   1.000
_cell.length_c   1.000
_cell.angle_alpha   90.00
_cell.angle_beta   90.00
_cell.angle_gamma   90.00
#
_symmetry.space_group_name_H-M   'P 1'
#
loop_
_entity.id
_entity.type
_entity.pdbx_description
1 polymer ?
#
loop_
_entity_poly.entity_id
_entity_poly.type
_entity_poly.pdbx_seq_one_letter_code
_entity_poly.pdbx_strand_id
1 'polypeptide(L)' 'MIAEVTRRRRALALTQDELSRRSGVSRRTIIAMEAGQTDIGISRLARLLDAMDLALAVVPRTNRPTESQLRDIFKDDDE' A
#
# COMPACT_ATOMS: atom_id res chain seq x y z
N MET A 1 -3.42 2.43 0.62
CA MET A 1 -3.03 1.07 0.20
C MET A 1 -1.88 1.10 -0.80
N ILE A 2 -2.04 1.63 -2.02
CA ILE A 2 -0.94 1.67 -3.02
C ILE A 2 0.30 2.40 -2.49
N ALA A 3 0.11 3.53 -1.80
CA ALA A 3 1.22 4.23 -1.15
C ALA A 3 2.01 3.34 -0.17
N GLU A 4 1.34 2.43 0.54
CA GLU A 4 1.98 1.48 1.46
C GLU A 4 2.75 0.40 0.69
N VAL A 5 2.16 -0.14 -0.38
CA VAL A 5 2.83 -1.08 -1.30
C VAL A 5 4.11 -0.47 -1.86
N THR A 6 4.06 0.78 -2.32
CA THR A 6 5.25 1.50 -2.84
C THR A 6 6.29 1.75 -1.76
N ARG A 7 5.88 2.17 -0.55
CA ARG A 7 6.79 2.35 0.58
C ARG A 7 7.49 1.05 0.93
N ARG A 8 6.76 -0.06 1.07
CA ARG A 8 7.33 -1.37 1.38
C ARG A 8 8.33 -1.82 0.32
N ARG A 9 7.99 -1.71 -0.97
CA ARG A 9 8.92 -2.07 -2.06
C ARG A 9 10.24 -1.32 -1.94
N ARG A 10 10.18 -0.01 -1.68
CA ARG A 10 11.37 0.84 -1.52
C ARG A 10 12.16 0.49 -0.27
N ALA A 11 11.49 0.20 0.85
CA ALA A 11 12.14 -0.25 2.08
C ALA A 11 12.90 -1.57 1.92
N LEU A 12 12.42 -2.45 1.02
CA LEU A 12 13.10 -3.69 0.63
C LEU A 12 14.16 -3.50 -0.48
N ALA A 13 14.42 -2.26 -0.91
CA ALA A 13 15.31 -1.92 -2.03
C ALA A 13 15.00 -2.66 -3.35
N LEU A 14 13.76 -3.12 -3.54
CA LEU A 14 13.36 -3.84 -4.76
C LEU A 14 13.11 -2.85 -5.89
N THR A 15 13.64 -3.14 -7.07
CA THR A 15 13.18 -2.44 -8.28
C THR A 15 11.77 -2.92 -8.66
N GLN A 16 11.07 -2.16 -9.51
CA GLN A 16 9.77 -2.61 -10.03
C GLN A 16 9.91 -3.88 -10.90
N ASP A 17 11.07 -4.08 -11.53
CA ASP A 17 11.40 -5.29 -12.29
C ASP A 17 11.61 -6.51 -11.38
N GLU A 18 12.35 -6.31 -10.29
CA GLU A 18 12.55 -7.35 -9.27
C GLU A 18 11.21 -7.78 -8.64
N LEU A 19 10.35 -6.82 -8.27
CA LEU A 19 9.01 -7.13 -7.79
C LEU A 19 8.16 -7.84 -8.85
N SER A 20 8.31 -7.48 -10.12
CA SER A 20 7.63 -8.16 -11.23
C SER A 20 8.01 -9.64 -11.30
N ARG A 21 9.31 -9.93 -11.25
CA ARG A 21 9.82 -11.31 -11.27
C ARG A 21 9.35 -12.13 -10.07
N ARG A 22 9.34 -11.55 -8.87
CA ARG A 22 8.89 -12.24 -7.64
C ARG A 22 7.39 -12.51 -7.60
N SER A 23 6.58 -11.57 -8.05
CA SER A 23 5.10 -11.65 -7.95
C SER A 23 4.41 -12.27 -9.17
N GLY A 24 5.13 -12.41 -10.30
CA GLY A 24 4.53 -12.79 -11.58
C GLY A 24 3.53 -11.76 -12.12
N VAL A 25 3.52 -10.53 -11.59
CA VAL A 25 2.74 -9.41 -12.10
C VAL A 25 3.63 -8.61 -13.04
N SER A 26 3.12 -8.20 -14.21
CA SER A 26 3.95 -7.53 -15.19
C SER A 26 4.48 -6.18 -14.68
N ARG A 27 5.74 -5.86 -14.98
CA ARG A 27 6.37 -4.58 -14.62
C ARG A 27 5.55 -3.37 -15.05
N ARG A 28 4.91 -3.44 -16.23
CA ARG A 28 3.99 -2.39 -16.71
C ARG A 28 2.81 -2.15 -15.76
N THR A 29 2.23 -3.23 -15.24
CA THR A 29 1.13 -3.14 -14.25
C THR A 29 1.62 -2.51 -12.96
N ILE A 30 2.82 -2.88 -12.48
CA ILE A 30 3.42 -2.30 -11.28
C ILE A 30 3.67 -0.80 -11.47
N ILE A 31 4.24 -0.38 -12.60
CA ILE A 31 4.45 1.04 -12.92
C ILE A 31 3.13 1.81 -12.90
N ALA A 32 2.12 1.35 -13.64
CA ALA A 32 0.84 2.02 -13.73
C ALA A 32 0.13 2.05 -12.36
N MET A 33 0.21 0.98 -11.59
CA MET A 33 -0.35 0.90 -10.24
C MET A 33 0.33 1.91 -9.30
N GLU A 34 1.66 1.93 -9.24
CA GLU A 34 2.40 2.88 -8.37
C GLU A 34 2.18 4.34 -8.79
N ALA A 35 1.91 4.60 -10.06
CA ALA A 35 1.55 5.92 -10.59
C ALA A 35 0.06 6.29 -10.40
N GLY A 36 -0.77 5.38 -9.87
CA GLY A 36 -2.21 5.60 -9.70
C GLY A 36 -3.01 5.60 -11.02
N GLN A 37 -2.45 5.03 -12.08
CA GLN A 37 -3.03 5.03 -13.43
C GLN A 37 -3.89 3.79 -13.74
N THR A 38 -3.90 2.79 -12.86
CA THR A 38 -4.71 1.59 -13.05
C THR A 38 -5.14 1.00 -11.72
N ASP A 39 -6.38 0.51 -11.67
CA ASP A 39 -6.85 -0.33 -10.59
C ASP A 39 -6.30 -1.74 -10.74
N ILE A 40 -5.80 -2.27 -9.62
CA ILE A 40 -5.27 -3.62 -9.53
C ILE A 40 -6.31 -4.52 -8.84
N GLY A 41 -6.71 -5.60 -9.52
CA GLY A 41 -7.59 -6.60 -8.92
C GLY A 41 -6.95 -7.29 -7.71
N ILE A 42 -7.78 -7.70 -6.76
CA ILE A 42 -7.35 -8.25 -5.46
C ILE A 42 -6.37 -9.43 -5.58
N SER A 43 -6.55 -10.30 -6.58
CA SER A 43 -5.65 -11.45 -6.82
C SER A 43 -4.24 -11.05 -7.29
N ARG A 44 -4.11 -9.93 -8.01
CA ARG A 44 -2.78 -9.40 -8.38
C ARG A 44 -2.16 -8.66 -7.19
N LEU A 45 -2.97 -7.92 -6.45
CA LEU A 45 -2.53 -7.26 -5.22
C LEU A 45 -1.99 -8.29 -4.22
N ALA A 46 -2.72 -9.38 -3.97
CA ALA A 46 -2.29 -10.45 -3.07
C ALA A 46 -0.91 -11.00 -3.44
N ARG A 47 -0.64 -11.25 -4.73
CA ARG A 47 0.67 -11.70 -5.21
C ARG A 47 1.80 -10.67 -5.00
N LEU A 48 1.50 -9.38 -5.14
CA LEU A 48 2.48 -8.33 -4.85
C LEU A 48 2.81 -8.25 -3.36
N LEU A 49 1.80 -8.43 -2.50
CA LEU A 49 1.98 -8.43 -1.06
C LEU A 49 2.80 -9.64 -0.60
N ASP A 50 2.44 -10.83 -1.08
CA ASP A 50 3.17 -12.08 -0.81
C ASP A 50 4.65 -11.98 -1.21
N ALA A 51 4.94 -11.44 -2.39
CA ALA A 51 6.31 -11.19 -2.87
C ALA A 51 7.13 -10.21 -2.01
N MET A 52 6.48 -9.47 -1.10
CA MET A 52 7.09 -8.50 -0.19
C MET A 52 6.91 -8.85 1.29
N ASP A 53 6.47 -10.09 1.56
CA ASP A 53 6.19 -10.60 2.91
C ASP A 53 5.18 -9.71 3.65
N LEU A 54 4.08 -9.40 2.97
CA LEU A 54 2.94 -8.64 3.49
C LEU A 54 1.64 -9.45 3.37
N ALA A 55 0.69 -9.17 4.26
CA ALA A 55 -0.64 -9.77 4.25
C ALA A 55 -1.74 -8.70 4.19
N LEU A 56 -2.90 -9.08 3.62
CA LEU A 56 -4.15 -8.35 3.79
C LEU A 56 -4.89 -8.86 5.02
N ALA A 57 -5.33 -7.94 5.87
CA ALA A 57 -6.18 -8.26 7.02
C ALA A 57 -7.57 -7.65 6.83
N VAL A 58 -8.60 -8.43 7.15
CA VAL A 58 -9.97 -7.93 7.32
C VAL A 58 -10.12 -7.56 8.79
N VAL A 59 -10.33 -6.28 9.07
CA VAL A 59 -10.46 -5.76 10.43
C VAL A 59 -11.85 -5.14 10.61
N PRO A 60 -12.42 -5.15 11.83
CA PRO A 60 -13.62 -4.39 12.12
C PRO A 60 -13.44 -2.93 11.73
N ARG A 61 -14.48 -2.32 11.14
CA ARG A 61 -14.42 -0.91 10.78
C ARG A 61 -14.35 -0.10 12.07
N THR A 62 -13.19 0.47 12.39
CA THR A 62 -13.10 1.53 13.38
C THR A 62 -13.83 2.75 12.86
N ASN A 63 -14.61 3.44 13.70
CA ASN A 63 -15.36 4.62 13.28
C ASN A 63 -14.40 5.63 12.65
N ARG A 64 -14.78 6.14 11.47
CA ARG A 64 -14.07 7.28 10.87
C ARG A 64 -14.13 8.43 11.89
N PRO A 65 -12.99 8.98 12.32
CA PRO A 65 -12.99 10.07 13.28
C PRO A 65 -13.85 11.22 12.76
N THR A 66 -14.65 11.79 13.64
CA THR A 66 -15.36 13.03 13.39
C THR A 66 -14.36 14.19 13.33
N GLU A 67 -14.74 15.32 12.73
CA GLU A 67 -13.86 16.50 12.63
C GLU A 67 -13.35 16.96 14.00
N SER A 68 -14.20 16.91 15.03
CA SER A 68 -13.83 17.26 16.40
C SER A 68 -12.72 16.34 16.93
N GLN A 69 -12.84 15.03 16.72
CA GLN A 69 -11.83 14.05 17.16
C GLN A 69 -10.50 14.20 16.42
N LEU A 70 -10.51 14.67 15.17
CA LEU A 70 -9.26 14.96 14.44
C LEU A 70 -8.51 16.15 15.04
N ARG A 71 -9.22 17.21 15.43
CA ARG A 71 -8.60 18.41 16.04
C ARG A 71 -7.87 18.11 17.34
N ASP A 72 -8.39 17.16 18.12
CA ASP A 72 -7.77 16.77 19.39
C ASP A 72 -6.51 15.90 19.19
N ILE A 73 -6.41 15.11 18.11
CA ILE A 73 -5.23 14.28 17.79
C ILE A 73 -4.02 15.12 17.38
N PHE A 74 -4.24 16.28 16.75
CA PHE A 74 -3.18 17.16 16.23
C PHE A 74 -2.86 18.34 17.16
N LYS A 75 -3.44 18.38 18.36
CA LYS A 75 -3.25 19.48 19.33
C LYS A 75 -1.99 19.34 20.18
N ASP A 76 -1.37 18.17 20.19
CA ASP A 76 -0.24 17.85 21.10
C ASP A 76 1.14 18.26 20.53
N ASP A 77 1.21 18.92 19.37
CA ASP A 77 2.46 19.33 18.71
C ASP A 77 2.83 20.82 18.93
N ASP A 78 2.06 21.58 19.73
CA ASP A 78 2.21 23.05 19.93
C ASP A 78 2.76 23.48 21.32
N GLU A 79 3.42 22.61 22.11
CA GLU A 79 4.13 22.99 23.37
C GLU A 79 5.67 22.96 23.27
#